data_AF-A0A8U0IQF8-F1
#
_entry.id   AF-A0A8U0IQF8-F1
#
_cell.length_a   1.000
_cell.length_b   1.000
_cell.length_c   1.000
_cell.angle_alpha   90.00
_cell.angle_beta   90.00
_cell.angle_gamma   90.00
#
_symmetry.space_group_name_H-M   'P 1'
#
loop_
_entity.id
_entity.type
_entity.pdbx_description
1 polymer ?
#
loop_
_entity_poly.entity_id
_entity_poly.type
_entity_poly.pdbx_seq_one_letter_code
_entity_poly.pdbx_strand_id
1 'polypeptide(L)'
;MELREVAIFTDDVLTTTKFYERVVGEPEVAEESMALFDVEGVEVLVHETYDPVPGDLPCEDHYTFAVADVDEAFARLSETNLSVHREPADYDWGRSAYLRHPDGRIVEITSA
;
A
#
# COMPACT_ATOMS: atom_id res chain seq x y z
N MET A 1 7.25 -14.38 1.15
CA MET A 1 6.37 -13.25 1.51
C MET A 1 7.21 -12.31 2.31
N GLU A 2 7.33 -11.09 1.83
CA GLU A 2 8.22 -10.07 2.39
C GLU A 2 7.45 -8.74 2.43
N LEU A 3 7.75 -7.88 3.40
CA LEU A 3 7.16 -6.55 3.45
C LEU A 3 7.72 -5.75 2.28
N ARG A 4 6.85 -5.17 1.47
CA ARG A 4 7.19 -4.42 0.26
C ARG A 4 7.04 -2.93 0.46
N GLU A 5 5.92 -2.52 1.05
CA GLU A 5 5.56 -1.11 1.16
C GLU A 5 4.78 -0.83 2.46
N VAL A 6 4.95 0.38 2.97
CA VAL A 6 4.05 1.04 3.92
C VAL A 6 3.50 2.32 3.27
N ALA A 7 2.21 2.34 2.99
CA ALA A 7 1.51 3.47 2.41
C ALA A 7 0.88 4.34 3.51
N ILE A 8 1.06 5.65 3.38
CA ILE A 8 0.63 6.67 4.33
C ILE A 8 -0.14 7.74 3.57
N PHE A 9 -1.44 7.85 3.87
CA PHE A 9 -2.31 8.84 3.27
C PHE A 9 -2.41 10.08 4.16
N THR A 10 -2.27 11.26 3.57
CA THR A 10 -2.26 12.52 4.31
C THR A 10 -2.80 13.70 3.48
N ASP A 11 -3.46 14.66 4.13
CA ASP A 11 -3.82 15.95 3.52
C ASP A 11 -2.62 16.93 3.48
N ASP A 12 -1.47 16.58 4.09
CA ASP A 12 -0.27 17.42 4.12
C ASP A 12 0.98 16.59 3.74
N VAL A 13 1.09 16.31 2.44
CA VAL A 13 2.21 15.58 1.83
C VAL A 13 3.53 16.27 2.13
N LEU A 14 3.59 17.60 2.07
CA LEU A 14 4.82 18.36 2.27
C LEU A 14 5.38 18.18 3.69
N THR A 15 4.53 18.33 4.72
CA THR A 15 4.97 18.18 6.11
C THR A 15 5.34 16.74 6.40
N THR A 16 4.55 15.77 5.91
CA THR A 16 4.80 14.34 6.12
C THR A 16 6.10 13.89 5.43
N THR A 17 6.32 14.31 4.19
CA THR A 17 7.56 14.05 3.44
C THR A 17 8.77 14.60 4.20
N LYS A 18 8.72 15.85 4.68
CA LYS A 18 9.82 16.43 5.47
C LYS A 18 10.08 15.71 6.79
N PHE A 19 9.09 15.05 7.36
CA PHE A 19 9.29 14.21 8.53
C PHE A 19 10.12 12.98 8.16
N TYR A 20 9.68 12.22 7.14
CA TYR A 20 10.39 11.02 6.69
C TYR A 20 11.77 11.34 6.12
N GLU A 21 11.94 12.49 5.47
CA GLU A 21 13.24 12.97 5.00
C GLU A 21 14.28 13.08 6.14
N ARG A 22 13.84 13.50 7.33
CA ARG A 22 14.71 13.59 8.51
C ARG A 22 15.01 12.24 9.16
N VAL A 23 14.13 11.26 8.98
CA VAL A 23 14.23 9.94 9.59
C VAL A 23 15.05 9.00 8.71
N VAL A 24 14.79 9.03 7.39
CA VAL A 24 15.30 8.08 6.41
C VAL A 24 16.40 8.70 5.54
N GLY A 25 16.20 9.94 5.06
CA GLY A 25 17.05 10.59 4.05
C GLY A 25 16.23 11.15 2.90
N GLU A 26 16.89 11.61 1.83
CA GLU A 26 16.20 12.16 0.66
C GLU A 26 15.26 11.11 0.01
N PRO A 27 14.04 11.49 -0.41
CA PRO A 27 13.15 10.58 -1.12
C PRO A 27 13.67 10.25 -2.53
N GLU A 28 13.32 9.07 -3.03
CA GLU A 28 13.58 8.69 -4.42
C GLU A 28 12.64 9.43 -5.40
N VAL A 29 11.41 9.69 -4.95
CA VAL A 29 10.40 10.45 -5.68
C VAL A 29 9.82 11.52 -4.78
N ALA A 30 9.72 12.76 -5.26
CA ALA A 30 9.07 13.86 -4.56
C ALA A 30 8.24 14.69 -5.54
N GLU A 31 6.92 14.58 -5.42
CA GLU A 31 5.92 15.30 -6.20
C GLU A 31 4.98 16.08 -5.27
N GLU A 32 4.05 16.85 -5.84
CA GLU A 32 3.10 17.63 -5.05
C GLU A 32 2.16 16.73 -4.23
N SER A 33 1.69 15.63 -4.85
CA SER A 33 0.71 14.72 -4.26
C SER A 33 1.33 13.44 -3.67
N MET A 34 2.64 13.22 -3.81
CA MET A 34 3.27 12.03 -3.24
C MET A 34 4.77 12.15 -3.02
N ALA A 35 5.31 11.30 -2.15
CA ALA A 35 6.73 11.04 -2.03
C ALA A 35 6.98 9.55 -1.77
N LEU A 36 8.11 9.03 -2.28
CA LEU A 36 8.52 7.65 -2.08
C LEU A 36 9.93 7.59 -1.50
N PHE A 37 10.11 6.80 -0.44
CA PHE A 37 11.40 6.53 0.18
C PHE A 37 11.71 5.04 0.09
N ASP A 38 12.96 4.68 -0.20
CA ASP A 38 13.47 3.33 0.04
C ASP A 38 14.08 3.23 1.43
N VAL A 39 13.60 2.26 2.22
CA VAL A 39 14.13 1.93 3.54
C VAL A 39 14.62 0.48 3.51
N GLU A 40 15.86 0.29 3.06
CA GLU A 40 16.48 -1.03 2.95
C GLU A 40 15.64 -2.02 2.12
N GLY A 41 15.05 -1.56 1.00
CA GLY A 41 14.19 -2.36 0.12
C GLY A 41 12.71 -2.36 0.48
N VAL A 42 12.29 -1.67 1.55
CA VAL A 42 10.88 -1.42 1.87
C VAL A 42 10.51 0.00 1.47
N GLU A 43 9.49 0.13 0.62
CA GLU A 43 8.97 1.43 0.21
C GLU A 43 8.16 2.07 1.35
N VAL A 44 8.40 3.36 1.58
CA VAL A 44 7.50 4.21 2.37
C VAL A 44 6.88 5.21 1.41
N LEU A 45 5.61 4.97 1.07
CA LEU A 45 4.83 5.84 0.21
C LEU A 45 4.07 6.84 1.07
N VAL A 46 4.31 8.12 0.85
CA VAL A 46 3.45 9.21 1.32
C VAL A 46 2.58 9.63 0.15
N HIS A 47 1.27 9.58 0.30
CA HIS A 47 0.32 9.91 -0.77
C HIS A 47 -0.76 10.87 -0.27
N GLU A 48 -1.19 11.78 -1.13
CA GLU A 48 -2.29 12.69 -0.84
C GLU A 48 -3.60 11.92 -0.62
N THR A 49 -4.36 12.30 0.39
CA THR A 49 -5.72 11.81 0.59
C THR A 49 -6.65 12.24 -0.55
N TYR A 50 -7.59 11.38 -0.91
CA TYR A 50 -8.66 11.68 -1.83
C TYR A 50 -9.97 11.05 -1.34
N ASP A 51 -11.10 11.57 -1.82
CA ASP A 51 -12.41 10.96 -1.57
C ASP A 51 -12.60 9.81 -2.58
N PRO A 52 -12.49 8.52 -2.16
CA PRO A 52 -12.60 7.41 -3.10
C PRO A 52 -14.02 7.28 -3.64
N VAL A 53 -14.16 7.17 -4.96
CA VAL A 53 -15.42 6.82 -5.61
C VAL A 53 -15.53 5.31 -5.84
N PRO A 54 -16.73 4.75 -6.09
CA PRO A 54 -16.88 3.32 -6.30
C PRO A 54 -15.98 2.80 -7.43
N GLY A 55 -15.05 1.89 -7.08
CA GLY A 55 -14.07 1.32 -8.01
C GLY A 55 -12.64 1.82 -7.78
N ASP A 56 -12.46 2.89 -7.01
CA ASP A 56 -11.14 3.37 -6.63
C ASP A 56 -10.42 2.41 -5.69
N LEU A 57 -9.13 2.68 -5.50
CA LEU A 57 -8.33 2.01 -4.49
C LEU A 57 -8.63 2.57 -3.10
N PRO A 58 -8.29 1.83 -2.03
CA PRO A 58 -8.39 2.35 -0.68
C PRO A 58 -7.48 3.58 -0.52
N CYS A 59 -8.07 4.68 -0.04
CA CYS A 59 -7.36 5.85 0.44
C CYS A 59 -7.19 5.77 1.97
N GLU A 60 -6.55 4.70 2.44
CA GLU A 60 -6.30 4.44 3.86
C GLU A 60 -4.86 3.92 4.02
N ASP A 61 -4.20 4.25 5.12
CA ASP A 61 -2.89 3.70 5.46
C ASP A 61 -2.93 2.17 5.43
N HIS A 62 -1.94 1.58 4.77
CA HIS A 62 -1.84 0.14 4.64
C HIS A 62 -0.39 -0.33 4.49
N TYR A 63 -0.23 -1.65 4.60
CA TYR A 63 1.03 -2.32 4.35
C TYR A 63 0.84 -3.39 3.30
N THR A 64 1.88 -3.55 2.50
CA THR A 64 1.88 -4.39 1.31
C THR A 64 2.88 -5.51 1.47
N PHE A 65 2.44 -6.74 1.20
CA PHE A 65 3.31 -7.91 1.18
C PHE A 65 3.52 -8.42 -0.25
N ALA A 66 4.77 -8.51 -0.66
CA ALA A 66 5.14 -9.18 -1.91
C ALA A 66 4.96 -10.70 -1.77
N VAL A 67 4.29 -11.31 -2.74
CA VAL A 67 4.05 -12.75 -2.83
C VAL A 67 4.41 -13.27 -4.21
N ALA A 68 4.79 -14.55 -4.28
CA ALA A 68 5.17 -15.19 -5.54
C ALA A 68 3.98 -15.34 -6.50
N ASP A 69 2.78 -15.54 -5.97
CA ASP A 69 1.52 -15.66 -6.73
C ASP A 69 0.38 -15.05 -5.89
N VAL A 70 -0.24 -13.99 -6.43
CA VAL A 70 -1.32 -13.26 -5.75
C VAL A 70 -2.61 -14.07 -5.70
N ASP A 71 -2.93 -14.80 -6.77
CA ASP A 71 -4.18 -15.57 -6.83
C ASP A 71 -4.12 -16.77 -5.87
N GLU A 72 -2.98 -17.46 -5.79
CA GLU A 72 -2.77 -18.54 -4.82
C GLU A 72 -2.82 -18.02 -3.38
N ALA A 73 -2.12 -16.90 -3.11
CA ALA A 73 -2.12 -16.29 -1.78
C ALA A 73 -3.51 -15.80 -1.37
N PHE A 74 -4.24 -15.17 -2.29
CA PHE A 74 -5.61 -14.72 -2.08
C PHE A 74 -6.54 -15.89 -1.77
N ALA A 75 -6.53 -16.96 -2.59
CA ALA A 75 -7.37 -18.14 -2.38
C ALA A 75 -7.15 -18.76 -0.98
N ARG A 76 -5.89 -18.92 -0.55
CA ARG A 76 -5.55 -19.43 0.79
C ARG A 76 -6.08 -18.52 1.91
N LEU A 77 -6.04 -17.20 1.71
CA LEU A 77 -6.51 -16.23 2.69
C LEU A 77 -8.05 -16.25 2.76
N SER A 78 -8.75 -16.29 1.63
CA SER A 78 -10.21 -16.30 1.55
C SER A 78 -10.89 -17.54 2.15
N GLU A 79 -10.17 -18.65 2.37
CA GLU A 79 -10.70 -19.82 3.09
C GLU A 79 -10.97 -19.53 4.58
N THR A 80 -10.30 -18.53 5.13
CA THR A 80 -10.65 -17.93 6.42
C THR A 80 -11.65 -16.80 6.14
N ASN A 81 -12.67 -16.57 6.97
CA ASN A 81 -13.72 -15.54 6.79
C ASN A 81 -13.18 -14.09 6.75
N LEU A 82 -12.27 -13.78 5.83
CA LEU A 82 -11.65 -12.50 5.63
C LEU A 82 -12.58 -11.61 4.82
N SER A 83 -12.62 -10.36 5.23
CA SER A 83 -13.32 -9.33 4.47
C SER A 83 -12.45 -8.94 3.28
N VAL A 84 -12.88 -9.31 2.08
CA VAL A 84 -12.24 -8.86 0.84
C VAL A 84 -12.60 -7.40 0.62
N HIS A 85 -11.59 -6.54 0.49
CA HIS A 85 -11.81 -5.14 0.09
C HIS A 85 -11.79 -5.01 -1.43
N ARG A 86 -10.82 -5.66 -2.09
CA ARG A 86 -10.70 -5.70 -3.54
C ARG A 86 -10.10 -7.04 -3.98
N GLU A 87 -10.76 -7.70 -4.94
CA GLU A 87 -10.29 -8.95 -5.53
C GLU A 87 -9.01 -8.73 -6.35
N PRO A 88 -8.23 -9.80 -6.62
CA PRO A 88 -7.04 -9.72 -7.46
C PRO A 88 -7.30 -9.05 -8.82
N ALA A 89 -6.52 -8.02 -9.14
CA ALA A 89 -6.57 -7.29 -10.41
C ALA A 89 -5.17 -6.81 -10.81
N ASP A 90 -5.04 -6.38 -12.07
CA ASP A 90 -3.79 -5.85 -12.61
C ASP A 90 -3.76 -4.31 -12.49
N TYR A 91 -2.63 -3.78 -12.04
CA TYR A 91 -2.33 -2.36 -11.85
C TYR A 91 -0.98 -2.02 -12.49
N ASP A 92 -0.62 -0.74 -12.48
CA ASP A 92 0.64 -0.27 -13.05
C ASP A 92 1.88 -0.80 -12.31
N TRP A 93 1.74 -1.20 -11.04
CA TRP A 93 2.80 -1.83 -10.23
C TRP A 93 2.77 -3.36 -10.24
N GLY A 94 1.77 -3.97 -10.88
CA GLY A 94 1.63 -5.42 -10.96
C GLY A 94 0.27 -5.93 -10.54
N ARG A 95 0.18 -7.24 -10.27
CA ARG A 95 -1.06 -7.86 -9.83
C ARG A 95 -1.18 -7.67 -8.33
N SER A 96 -2.34 -7.21 -7.85
CA SER A 96 -2.56 -6.97 -6.42
C SER A 96 -3.99 -7.28 -5.97
N ALA A 97 -4.15 -7.55 -4.68
CA ALA A 97 -5.43 -7.69 -4.01
C ALA A 97 -5.42 -6.99 -2.64
N TYR A 98 -6.58 -6.50 -2.21
CA TYR A 98 -6.72 -5.76 -0.95
C TYR A 98 -7.67 -6.49 -0.01
N LEU A 99 -7.22 -6.70 1.21
CA LEU A 99 -7.95 -7.39 2.26
C LEU A 99 -8.16 -6.44 3.43
N ARG A 100 -9.27 -6.61 4.15
CA ARG A 100 -9.53 -5.90 5.40
C ARG A 100 -9.31 -6.84 6.57
N HIS A 101 -8.30 -6.54 7.37
CA HIS A 101 -7.99 -7.24 8.60
C HIS A 101 -9.13 -7.03 9.63
N PRO A 102 -9.37 -7.97 10.57
CA PRO A 102 -10.47 -7.86 11.54
C PRO A 102 -10.46 -6.61 12.43
N ASP A 103 -9.32 -5.95 12.59
CA ASP A 103 -9.21 -4.66 13.31
C ASP A 103 -9.52 -3.44 12.44
N GLY A 104 -9.85 -3.65 11.16
CA GLY A 104 -10.24 -2.61 10.21
C GLY A 104 -9.11 -2.11 9.31
N ARG A 105 -7.86 -2.54 9.50
CA ARG A 105 -6.75 -2.13 8.62
C ARG A 105 -6.85 -2.76 7.24
N ILE A 106 -6.34 -2.05 6.24
CA ILE A 106 -6.15 -2.59 4.89
C ILE A 106 -4.78 -3.27 4.80
N VAL A 107 -4.74 -4.40 4.10
CA VAL A 107 -3.53 -5.15 3.77
C VAL A 107 -3.54 -5.43 2.29
N GLU A 108 -2.49 -5.03 1.58
CA GLU A 108 -2.29 -5.41 0.19
C GLU A 108 -1.39 -6.64 0.11
N ILE A 109 -1.71 -7.53 -0.84
CA ILE A 109 -0.78 -8.52 -1.35
C ILE A 109 -0.51 -8.20 -2.82
N THR A 110 0.75 -8.16 -3.21
CA THR A 110 1.17 -7.80 -4.56
C THR A 110 2.18 -8.80 -5.12
N SER A 111 2.27 -8.90 -6.44
CA SER A 111 3.33 -9.68 -7.10
C SER A 111 4.71 -9.16 -6.72
N ALA A 112 5.62 -10.08 -6.41
CA ALA A 112 7.04 -9.78 -6.17
C ALA A 112 7.79 -9.29 -7.40
#